data_AF-A0A379PNB6-F1
#
_entry.id   AF-A0A379PNB6-F1
#
_cell.length_a   1.000
_cell.length_b   1.000
_cell.length_c   1.000
_cell.angle_alpha   90.00
_cell.angle_beta   90.00
_cell.angle_gamma   90.00
#
_symmetry.space_group_name_H-M   'P 1'
#
loop_
_entity.id
_entity.type
_entity.pdbx_description
1 polymer ?
#
loop_
_entity_poly.entity_id
_entity_poly.type
_entity_poly.pdbx_seq_one_letter_code
_entity_poly.pdbx_strand_id
1 'polypeptide(L)'
;MKDLAKPCNECAFSRSSTPGALGGSHADVYIGQCYGPFFIPCHMTYEVNDENLRQNLNCTGGCAGSAVFRANCGWDQTMPKGINKLPADHEAVFSSPAEFVAHHLQISLDEAKQRLAKTPPIKLLEIELGKAEVRFLKPDRSPK
;
A
#
# COMPACT_ATOMS: atom_id res chain seq x y z
N MET A 1 22.28 -6.87 -9.05
CA MET A 1 21.10 -6.01 -8.78
C MET A 1 20.08 -6.86 -8.06
N LYS A 2 19.50 -6.38 -6.95
CA LYS A 2 18.39 -7.10 -6.30
C LYS A 2 17.21 -7.12 -7.26
N ASP A 3 16.59 -8.29 -7.43
CA ASP A 3 15.40 -8.43 -8.27
C ASP A 3 14.22 -7.71 -7.60
N LEU A 4 13.82 -6.57 -8.16
CA LEU A 4 12.69 -5.76 -7.69
C LEU A 4 11.36 -6.20 -8.35
N ALA A 5 11.33 -7.35 -9.01
CA ALA A 5 10.09 -7.92 -9.56
C ALA A 5 9.32 -8.78 -8.55
N LYS A 6 9.89 -9.07 -7.37
CA LYS A 6 9.26 -9.91 -6.34
C LYS A 6 9.28 -9.24 -4.97
N PRO A 7 8.27 -9.47 -4.11
CA PRO A 7 8.36 -9.07 -2.71
C PRO A 7 9.54 -9.79 -2.06
N CYS A 8 10.37 -9.06 -1.32
CA CYS A 8 11.36 -9.68 -0.43
C CYS A 8 10.67 -10.27 0.81
N ASN A 9 11.40 -11.12 1.54
CA ASN A 9 10.86 -11.83 2.71
C ASN A 9 10.40 -10.89 3.84
N GLU A 10 11.00 -9.71 3.95
CA GLU A 10 10.65 -8.67 4.93
C GLU A 10 9.58 -7.69 4.42
N CYS A 11 9.06 -7.89 3.21
CA CYS A 11 8.01 -7.05 2.65
C CYS A 11 6.72 -7.25 3.43
N ALA A 12 6.18 -6.18 4.00
CA ALA A 12 4.88 -6.18 4.67
C ALA A 12 3.76 -6.80 3.79
N PHE A 13 3.80 -6.61 2.47
CA PHE A 13 2.79 -7.18 1.57
C PHE A 13 2.98 -8.68 1.29
N SER A 14 4.13 -9.27 1.63
CA SER A 14 4.36 -10.70 1.47
C SER A 14 3.52 -11.49 2.46
N ARG A 15 2.88 -12.58 1.98
CA ARG A 15 2.21 -13.55 2.86
C ARG A 15 3.17 -14.23 3.82
N SER A 16 4.46 -14.27 3.49
CA SER A 16 5.51 -14.83 4.33
C SER A 16 6.04 -13.86 5.39
N SER A 17 5.55 -12.62 5.44
CA SER A 17 6.05 -11.62 6.38
C SER A 17 5.67 -11.96 7.81
N THR A 18 6.51 -11.57 8.76
CA THR A 18 6.18 -11.68 10.19
C THR A 18 4.97 -10.78 10.50
N PRO A 19 3.92 -11.30 11.18
CA PRO A 19 2.82 -10.46 11.66
C PRO A 19 3.31 -9.24 12.45
N GLY A 20 2.67 -8.09 12.23
CA GLY A 20 3.08 -6.83 12.86
C GLY A 20 4.38 -6.18 12.33
N ALA A 21 5.12 -6.79 11.41
CA ALA A 21 6.33 -6.21 10.82
C ALA A 21 6.02 -5.09 9.81
N LEU A 22 5.54 -3.95 10.32
CA LEU A 22 5.04 -2.81 9.55
C LEU A 22 5.90 -1.55 9.69
N GLY A 23 7.17 -1.69 10.07
CA GLY A 23 8.13 -0.58 10.13
C GLY A 23 7.66 0.61 10.97
N GLY A 24 6.87 0.38 12.03
CA GLY A 24 6.32 1.41 12.92
C GLY A 24 5.03 2.08 12.43
N SER A 25 4.54 1.77 11.22
CA SER A 25 3.26 2.26 10.72
C SER A 25 2.12 1.27 11.01
N HIS A 26 0.89 1.77 11.14
CA HIS A 26 -0.29 0.92 11.26
C HIS A 26 -0.68 0.33 9.89
N ALA A 27 -1.29 -0.87 9.86
CA ALA A 27 -1.69 -1.56 8.62
C ALA A 27 -2.56 -0.68 7.68
N ASP A 28 -3.45 0.10 8.28
CA ASP A 28 -4.33 1.05 7.59
C ASP A 28 -3.56 2.07 6.70
N VAL A 29 -2.35 2.46 7.09
CA VAL A 29 -1.49 3.39 6.31
C VAL A 29 -1.09 2.75 4.98
N TYR A 30 -0.64 1.49 5.03
CA TYR A 30 -0.25 0.74 3.84
C TYR A 30 -1.41 0.58 2.85
N ILE A 31 -2.60 0.27 3.37
CA ILE A 31 -3.81 0.16 2.54
C ILE A 31 -4.15 1.50 1.90
N GLY A 32 -4.19 2.59 2.68
CA GLY A 32 -4.47 3.93 2.14
C GLY A 32 -3.49 4.32 1.04
N GLN A 33 -2.19 4.06 1.23
CA GLN A 33 -1.16 4.34 0.25
C GLN A 33 -1.25 3.46 -1.01
N CYS A 34 -1.64 2.19 -0.87
CA CYS A 34 -1.86 1.32 -2.03
C CYS A 34 -3.07 1.75 -2.85
N TYR A 35 -4.08 2.37 -2.21
CA TYR A 35 -5.28 2.82 -2.90
C TYR A 35 -5.12 4.17 -3.63
N GLY A 36 -4.01 4.86 -3.41
CA GLY A 36 -3.67 6.13 -4.07
C GLY A 36 -2.35 6.08 -4.86
N PRO A 37 -2.02 7.16 -5.58
CA PRO A 37 -0.82 7.27 -6.40
C PRO A 37 0.45 7.54 -5.57
N PHE A 38 0.59 6.88 -4.42
CA PHE A 38 1.75 7.03 -3.56
C PHE A 38 2.93 6.22 -4.10
N PHE A 39 4.08 6.86 -4.21
CA PHE A 39 5.34 6.16 -4.40
C PHE A 39 5.74 5.50 -3.07
N ILE A 40 5.68 4.17 -3.02
CA ILE A 40 6.08 3.39 -1.84
C ILE A 40 7.48 2.86 -2.13
N PRO A 41 8.54 3.37 -1.47
CA PRO A 41 9.90 2.94 -1.72
C PRO A 41 10.14 1.52 -1.22
N CYS A 42 11.07 0.80 -1.83
CA CYS A 42 11.45 -0.54 -1.38
C CYS A 42 12.38 -0.44 -0.17
N HIS A 43 12.04 -1.06 0.97
CA HIS A 43 12.88 -1.04 2.17
C HIS A 43 14.24 -1.75 1.98
N MET A 44 14.41 -2.51 0.89
CA MET A 44 15.72 -3.08 0.52
C MET A 44 16.64 -2.09 -0.17
N THR A 45 16.14 -0.91 -0.56
CA THR A 45 16.85 0.08 -1.38
C THR A 45 17.02 1.44 -0.70
N TYR A 46 16.40 1.67 0.46
CA TYR A 46 16.56 2.92 1.20
C TYR A 46 17.16 2.68 2.59
N GLU A 47 18.05 3.57 3.01
CA GLU A 47 18.57 3.58 4.39
C GLU A 47 17.59 4.33 5.29
N VAL A 48 17.17 3.69 6.39
CA VAL A 48 16.14 4.20 7.30
C VAL A 48 16.53 5.53 7.98
N ASN A 49 17.82 5.89 7.98
CA ASN A 49 18.36 7.10 8.60
C ASN A 49 18.84 8.17 7.61
N ASP A 50 18.59 8.01 6.30
CA ASP A 50 18.93 9.06 5.34
C ASP A 50 17.85 10.16 5.38
N GLU A 51 18.14 11.29 6.02
CA GLU A 51 17.25 12.46 6.06
C GLU A 51 16.94 13.00 4.65
N ASN A 52 17.77 12.67 3.66
CA ASN A 52 17.58 13.06 2.26
C ASN A 52 16.80 12.01 1.46
N LEU A 53 16.18 11.00 2.07
CA LEU A 53 15.46 9.96 1.33
C LEU A 53 14.38 10.50 0.38
N ARG A 54 13.70 11.57 0.77
CA ARG A 54 12.73 12.28 -0.07
C ARG A 54 13.38 12.98 -1.28
N GLN A 55 14.65 13.33 -1.18
CA GLN A 55 15.43 14.05 -2.20
C GLN A 55 16.27 13.07 -3.06
N ASN A 56 16.67 11.93 -2.48
CA ASN A 56 17.37 10.81 -3.12
C ASN A 56 16.39 9.75 -3.64
N LEU A 57 15.38 10.17 -4.41
CA LEU A 57 14.45 9.29 -5.14
C LEU A 57 15.13 8.44 -6.25
N ASN A 58 16.47 8.45 -6.32
CA ASN A 58 17.27 7.48 -7.06
C ASN A 58 17.15 6.04 -6.53
N CYS A 59 16.25 5.76 -5.56
CA CYS A 59 15.73 4.43 -5.30
C CYS A 59 15.03 3.90 -6.57
N THR A 60 15.78 3.19 -7.40
CA THR A 60 15.44 2.83 -8.79
C THR A 60 14.27 1.85 -8.97
N GLY A 61 13.48 1.56 -7.94
CA GLY A 61 12.23 0.82 -8.10
C GLY A 61 11.31 0.93 -6.89
N GLY A 62 10.02 1.22 -7.16
CA GLY A 62 8.98 1.15 -6.14
C GLY A 62 8.81 -0.26 -5.59
N CYS A 63 8.30 -0.38 -4.37
CA CYS A 63 8.10 -1.64 -3.67
C CYS A 63 7.29 -2.66 -4.51
N ALA A 64 7.94 -3.78 -4.88
CA ALA A 64 7.35 -4.86 -5.66
C ALA A 64 6.06 -5.40 -5.02
N GLY A 65 6.09 -5.68 -3.72
CA GLY A 65 4.93 -6.17 -2.99
C GLY A 65 3.74 -5.20 -3.04
N SER A 66 3.99 -3.89 -2.99
CA SER A 66 2.91 -2.89 -3.12
C SER A 66 2.32 -2.84 -4.53
N ALA A 67 3.15 -3.04 -5.56
CA ALA A 67 2.71 -3.08 -6.96
C ALA A 67 1.85 -4.32 -7.24
N VAL A 68 2.29 -5.50 -6.77
CA VAL A 68 1.52 -6.75 -6.84
C VAL A 68 0.23 -6.64 -6.01
N PHE A 69 0.28 -6.09 -4.80
CA PHE A 69 -0.91 -5.93 -3.95
C PHE A 69 -1.98 -5.04 -4.62
N ARG A 70 -1.55 -3.95 -5.28
CA ARG A 70 -2.44 -3.11 -6.10
C ARG A 70 -3.08 -3.92 -7.23
N ALA A 71 -2.30 -4.74 -7.95
CA ALA A 71 -2.81 -5.59 -9.02
C ALA A 71 -3.80 -6.65 -8.49
N ASN A 72 -3.49 -7.29 -7.36
CA ASN A 72 -4.39 -8.24 -6.69
C ASN A 72 -5.72 -7.59 -6.31
N CYS A 73 -5.70 -6.31 -5.92
CA CYS A 73 -6.90 -5.53 -5.60
C CYS A 73 -7.59 -4.89 -6.83
N GLY A 74 -7.06 -5.07 -8.04
CA GLY A 74 -7.57 -4.46 -9.27
C GLY A 74 -7.35 -2.95 -9.39
N TRP A 75 -6.42 -2.39 -8.62
CA TRP A 75 -6.21 -0.94 -8.50
C TRP A 75 -5.02 -0.41 -9.30
N ASP A 76 -4.18 -1.29 -9.81
CA ASP A 76 -3.01 -1.00 -10.65
C ASP A 76 -3.37 -0.20 -11.92
N GLN A 77 -4.55 -0.44 -12.50
CA GLN A 77 -5.03 0.25 -13.70
C GLN A 77 -5.31 1.74 -13.46
N THR A 78 -5.62 2.13 -12.23
CA THR A 78 -5.88 3.54 -11.86
C THR A 78 -4.58 4.33 -11.58
N MET A 79 -3.45 3.64 -11.46
CA MET A 79 -2.17 4.25 -11.12
C MET A 79 -1.53 4.96 -12.32
N PRO A 80 -0.92 6.15 -12.12
CA PRO A 80 -0.22 6.87 -13.17
C PRO A 80 1.02 6.11 -13.66
N LYS A 81 1.52 6.45 -14.86
CA LYS A 81 2.64 5.74 -15.51
C LYS A 81 3.94 5.68 -14.68
N GLY A 82 4.15 6.65 -13.78
CA GLY A 82 5.34 6.71 -12.93
C GLY A 82 5.30 5.79 -11.70
N ILE A 83 4.18 5.13 -11.43
CA ILE A 83 4.04 4.19 -10.31
C ILE A 83 4.31 2.78 -10.82
N ASN A 84 5.15 2.05 -10.09
CA ASN A 84 5.53 0.68 -10.43
C ASN A 84 4.29 -0.22 -10.55
N LYS A 85 4.24 -1.04 -11.61
CA LYS A 85 3.16 -2.01 -11.88
C LYS A 85 3.79 -3.38 -12.14
N LEU A 86 3.21 -4.40 -11.53
CA LEU A 86 3.59 -5.79 -11.70
C LEU A 86 2.31 -6.63 -11.88
N PRO A 87 2.40 -7.82 -12.50
CA PRO A 87 1.26 -8.73 -12.57
C PRO A 87 0.74 -9.12 -11.19
N ALA A 88 -0.53 -9.49 -11.11
CA ALA A 88 -1.12 -10.05 -9.90
C ALA A 88 -0.43 -11.38 -9.53
N ASP A 89 -0.24 -11.59 -8.23
CA ASP A 89 0.29 -12.81 -7.62
C ASP A 89 -0.39 -12.99 -6.26
N HIS A 90 -1.43 -13.81 -6.25
CA HIS A 90 -2.26 -14.08 -5.07
C HIS A 90 -1.62 -15.09 -4.10
N GLU A 91 -0.56 -15.78 -4.53
CA GLU A 91 0.17 -16.79 -3.75
C GLU A 91 1.29 -16.16 -2.92
N ALA A 92 2.04 -15.21 -3.50
CA ALA A 92 3.14 -14.56 -2.78
C ALA A 92 2.68 -13.34 -1.96
N VAL A 93 1.64 -12.64 -2.41
CA VAL A 93 1.17 -11.37 -1.84
C VAL A 93 -0.29 -11.48 -1.43
N PHE A 94 -0.68 -10.75 -0.38
CA PHE A 94 -2.08 -10.72 0.07
C PHE A 94 -3.03 -10.32 -1.07
N SER A 95 -4.20 -10.94 -1.10
CA SER A 95 -5.19 -10.74 -2.18
C SER A 95 -6.15 -9.59 -1.89
N SER A 96 -6.23 -9.13 -0.64
CA SER A 96 -7.15 -8.06 -0.25
C SER A 96 -6.68 -7.28 0.97
N PRO A 97 -7.23 -6.07 1.21
CA PRO A 97 -7.00 -5.32 2.45
C PRO A 97 -7.39 -6.10 3.71
N ALA A 98 -8.43 -6.93 3.64
CA ALA A 98 -8.89 -7.72 4.79
C ALA A 98 -7.88 -8.81 5.16
N GLU A 99 -7.29 -9.50 4.18
CA GLU A 99 -6.22 -10.48 4.44
C GLU A 99 -4.98 -9.82 5.05
N PHE A 100 -4.58 -8.67 4.51
CA PHE A 100 -3.45 -7.90 5.02
C PHE A 100 -3.67 -7.47 6.48
N VAL A 101 -4.85 -6.93 6.81
CA VAL A 101 -5.22 -6.53 8.18
C VAL A 101 -5.30 -7.73 9.10
N ALA A 102 -5.95 -8.82 8.69
CA ALA A 102 -6.09 -10.02 9.50
C ALA A 102 -4.72 -10.59 9.89
N HIS A 103 -3.81 -10.68 8.92
CA HIS A 103 -2.44 -11.13 9.15
C HIS A 103 -1.70 -10.23 10.12
N HIS A 104 -1.61 -8.93 9.86
CA HIS A 104 -0.75 -8.06 10.67
C HIS A 104 -1.32 -7.73 12.05
N LEU A 105 -2.65 -7.72 12.20
CA LEU A 105 -3.29 -7.47 13.50
C LEU A 105 -3.58 -8.76 14.27
N GLN A 106 -3.33 -9.93 13.68
CA GLN A 106 -3.62 -11.24 14.28
C GLN A 106 -5.08 -11.36 14.74
N ILE A 107 -6.00 -10.93 13.86
CA ILE A 107 -7.45 -11.04 14.05
C ILE A 107 -8.05 -11.92 12.96
N SER A 108 -9.30 -12.35 13.14
CA SER A 108 -9.98 -13.13 12.12
C SER A 108 -10.23 -12.31 10.84
N LEU A 109 -10.35 -13.02 9.70
CA LEU A 109 -10.68 -12.37 8.43
C LEU A 109 -12.03 -11.63 8.49
N ASP A 110 -13.00 -12.14 9.24
CA ASP A 110 -14.31 -11.50 9.38
C ASP A 110 -14.26 -10.24 10.26
N GLU A 111 -13.48 -10.25 11.35
CA GLU A 111 -13.21 -9.03 12.12
C GLU A 111 -12.50 -7.98 11.27
N ALA A 112 -11.52 -8.39 10.44
CA ALA A 112 -10.85 -7.48 9.51
C ALA A 112 -11.81 -6.87 8.48
N LYS A 113 -12.72 -7.67 7.90
CA LYS A 113 -13.79 -7.18 7.01
C LYS A 113 -14.72 -6.20 7.73
N GLN A 114 -15.15 -6.50 8.95
CA GLN A 114 -16.02 -5.62 9.75
C GLN A 114 -15.33 -4.29 10.07
N ARG A 115 -14.03 -4.32 10.39
CA ARG A 115 -13.24 -3.10 10.59
C ARG A 115 -13.19 -2.26 9.32
N LEU A 116 -12.88 -2.87 8.18
CA LEU A 116 -12.79 -2.18 6.89
C LEU A 116 -14.15 -1.74 6.35
N ALA A 117 -15.26 -2.35 6.78
CA ALA A 117 -16.59 -1.84 6.47
C ALA A 117 -16.86 -0.47 7.14
N LYS A 118 -16.31 -0.25 8.34
CA LYS A 118 -16.41 1.04 9.07
C LYS A 118 -15.46 2.09 8.48
N THR A 119 -14.27 1.67 8.09
CA THR A 119 -13.24 2.54 7.48
C THR A 119 -12.72 1.91 6.19
N PRO A 120 -13.42 2.09 5.07
CA PRO A 120 -13.06 1.43 3.81
C PRO A 120 -11.73 1.95 3.24
N PRO A 121 -11.08 1.20 2.34
CA PRO A 121 -9.80 1.60 1.74
C PRO A 121 -9.78 3.02 1.14
N ILE A 122 -10.88 3.45 0.53
CA ILE A 122 -11.01 4.84 0.03
C ILE A 122 -10.97 5.87 1.16
N LYS A 123 -11.55 5.57 2.32
CA LYS A 123 -11.47 6.45 3.48
C LYS A 123 -10.04 6.51 4.05
N LEU A 124 -9.33 5.37 4.03
CA LEU A 124 -7.91 5.31 4.42
C LEU A 124 -7.04 6.13 3.46
N LEU A 125 -7.31 6.05 2.16
CA LEU A 125 -6.68 6.91 1.15
C LEU A 125 -6.92 8.39 1.45
N GLU A 126 -8.16 8.79 1.76
CA GLU A 126 -8.47 10.19 2.13
C GLU A 126 -7.64 10.67 3.32
N ILE A 127 -7.46 9.82 4.35
CA ILE A 127 -6.65 10.13 5.53
C ILE A 127 -5.19 10.34 5.14
N GLU A 128 -4.61 9.48 4.30
CA GLU A 128 -3.21 9.62 3.86
C GLU A 128 -3.00 10.85 2.99
N LEU A 129 -3.91 11.14 2.06
CA LEU A 129 -3.85 12.37 1.24
C LEU A 129 -4.03 13.63 2.08
N GLY A 130 -4.86 13.58 3.12
CA GLY A 130 -5.06 14.68 4.06
C GLY A 130 -3.80 15.10 4.82
N LYS A 131 -2.83 14.19 5.03
CA LYS A 131 -1.52 14.51 5.64
C LYS A 131 -0.67 15.44 4.78
N ALA A 132 -0.94 15.49 3.47
CA ALA A 132 -0.31 16.41 2.53
C ALA A 132 -1.22 17.61 2.20
N GLU A 133 -2.19 17.91 3.07
CA GLU A 133 -3.15 19.02 2.93
C GLU A 133 -4.02 18.96 1.65
N VAL A 134 -4.14 17.78 1.04
CA VAL A 134 -5.00 17.57 -0.13
C VAL A 134 -6.46 17.69 0.30
N ARG A 135 -7.22 18.54 -0.41
CA ARG A 135 -8.65 18.76 -0.18
C ARG A 135 -9.47 18.01 -1.22
N PHE A 136 -10.47 17.27 -0.75
CA PHE A 136 -11.44 16.60 -1.61
C PHE A 136 -12.58 17.56 -1.95
N LEU A 137 -12.72 17.91 -3.22
CA LEU A 137 -13.85 18.68 -3.72
C LEU A 137 -14.96 17.72 -4.12
N LYS A 138 -16.11 17.81 -3.46
CA LYS A 138 -17.33 17.12 -3.93
C LYS A 138 -17.86 17.92 -5.12
N PRO A 139 -17.99 17.32 -6.32
CA PRO A 139 -18.61 18.02 -7.43
C PRO A 139 -20.05 18.36 -7.06
N ASP A 140 -20.47 19.60 -7.33
CA ASP A 140 -21.88 19.96 -7.22
C ASP A 140 -22.65 19.19 -8.30
N ARG A 141 -23.55 18.32 -7.85
CA ARG A 141 -24.41 17.49 -8.71
C ARG A 141 -25.85 18.00 -8.72
N SER A 142 -26.10 19.21 -8.23
CA SER A 142 -27.42 19.83 -8.30
C SER A 142 -27.85 19.91 -9.77
N PRO A 143 -29.09 19.50 -10.11
CA PRO A 143 -29.59 19.64 -11.47
C PRO A 143 -29.59 21.13 -11.85
N LYS A 144 -29.05 21.44 -13.03
CA LYS A 144 -29.10 22.79 -13.62
C LYS A 144 -30.51 23.13 -14.09
#